data_AF-A0A497NM41-F1
#
_entry.id   AF-A0A497NM41-F1
#
_cell.length_a   1.000
_cell.length_b   1.000
_cell.length_c   1.000
_cell.angle_alpha   90.00
_cell.angle_beta   90.00
_cell.angle_gamma   90.00
#
_symmetry.space_group_name_H-M   'P 1'
#
loop_
_entity.id
_entity.type
_entity.pdbx_description
1 polymer ?
#
loop_
_entity_poly.entity_id
_entity_poly.type
_entity_poly.pdbx_seq_one_letter_code
_entity_poly.pdbx_strand_id
1 'polypeptide(L)'
;MQTKGCVKWPFLTCVLQSINQDVQAASINIMWGWIPLRYYIRVRPYSHEFWRVFKLKFPDWLVHAKRYEIDHFSFYTPRFFSVVELVSWLSDTIRRPGIKNLLLLECTKYLPYQDVEKRWWVK
;
A
#
# COMPACT_ATOMS: atom_id res chain seq x y z
N MET A 1 25.89 -13.57 13.80
CA MET A 1 24.79 -12.98 14.59
C MET A 1 23.89 -12.20 13.64
N GLN A 2 22.72 -12.75 13.28
CA GLN A 2 21.73 -12.04 12.46
C GLN A 2 21.08 -10.96 13.32
N THR A 3 21.27 -9.70 12.96
CA THR A 3 20.50 -8.60 13.52
C THR A 3 19.02 -8.87 13.21
N LYS A 4 18.20 -9.04 14.24
CA LYS A 4 16.74 -9.09 14.12
C LYS A 4 16.32 -7.85 13.33
N GLY A 5 15.97 -8.04 12.06
CA GLY A 5 15.63 -6.94 11.17
C GLY A 5 14.47 -6.18 11.77
N CYS A 6 14.70 -4.92 12.12
CA CYS A 6 13.65 -4.00 12.55
C CYS A 6 12.52 -4.07 11.52
N VAL A 7 11.31 -4.46 11.95
CA VAL A 7 10.13 -4.47 11.08
C VAL A 7 9.91 -3.03 10.67
N LYS A 8 10.36 -2.68 9.47
CA LYS A 8 9.91 -1.46 8.82
C LYS A 8 8.42 -1.67 8.58
N TRP A 9 7.59 -0.71 8.99
CA TRP A 9 6.13 -0.70 8.78
C TRP A 9 5.29 -1.64 9.69
N PRO A 10 5.41 -1.57 11.03
CA PRO A 10 4.61 -2.39 11.94
C PRO A 10 3.09 -2.18 11.82
N PHE A 11 2.62 -0.94 11.62
CA PHE A 11 1.20 -0.64 11.54
C PHE A 11 0.58 -1.14 10.22
N LEU A 12 1.23 -0.88 9.08
CA LEU A 12 0.84 -1.47 7.80
C LEU A 12 0.80 -3.00 7.88
N THR A 13 1.81 -3.63 8.48
CA THR A 13 1.86 -5.09 8.66
C THR A 13 0.64 -5.58 9.46
N CYS A 14 0.33 -4.93 10.58
CA CYS A 14 -0.83 -5.25 11.42
C CYS A 14 -2.17 -5.09 10.66
N VAL A 15 -2.31 -4.01 9.88
CA VAL A 15 -3.50 -3.79 9.04
C VAL A 15 -3.70 -4.96 8.08
N LEU A 16 -2.65 -5.39 7.37
CA LEU A 16 -2.75 -6.49 6.41
C LEU A 16 -2.92 -7.86 7.08
N GLN A 17 -2.35 -8.07 8.27
CA GLN A 17 -2.59 -9.27 9.08
C GLN A 17 -4.07 -9.46 9.43
N SER A 18 -4.80 -8.36 9.67
CA SER A 18 -6.25 -8.44 9.91
C SER A 18 -7.06 -8.89 8.68
N ILE A 19 -6.45 -8.89 7.50
CA ILE A 19 -7.04 -9.38 6.24
C ILE A 19 -6.68 -10.85 6.05
N ASN A 20 -5.40 -11.18 6.20
CA ASN A 20 -4.83 -12.53 6.14
C ASN A 20 -3.71 -12.65 7.19
N GLN A 21 -3.87 -13.56 8.15
CA GLN A 21 -2.93 -13.75 9.28
C GLN A 21 -1.55 -14.27 8.85
N ASP A 22 -1.41 -14.82 7.63
CA ASP A 22 -0.14 -15.33 7.11
C ASP A 22 0.87 -14.21 6.77
N VAL A 23 0.44 -12.94 6.81
CA VAL A 23 1.32 -11.80 6.58
C VAL A 23 2.33 -11.68 7.71
N GLN A 24 3.62 -11.74 7.36
CA GLN A 24 4.72 -11.58 8.33
C GLN A 24 5.31 -10.17 8.30
N ALA A 25 5.35 -9.55 7.12
CA ALA A 25 5.84 -8.20 6.95
C ALA A 25 5.22 -7.56 5.72
N ALA A 26 5.01 -6.24 5.79
CA ALA A 26 4.58 -5.43 4.68
C ALA A 26 5.48 -4.21 4.53
N SER A 27 5.58 -3.66 3.32
CA SER A 27 6.26 -2.39 3.09
C SER A 27 5.70 -1.68 1.87
N ILE A 28 5.77 -0.35 1.85
CA ILE A 28 5.54 0.42 0.62
C ILE A 28 6.85 0.52 -0.14
N ASN A 29 6.83 0.10 -1.40
CA ASN A 29 7.99 0.10 -2.29
C ASN A 29 7.70 0.94 -3.53
N ILE A 30 8.78 1.45 -4.12
CA ILE A 30 8.79 2.19 -5.38
C ILE A 30 9.22 1.23 -6.49
N MET A 31 8.50 1.24 -7.61
CA MET A 31 8.96 0.61 -8.84
C MET A 31 9.88 1.57 -9.59
N TRP A 32 11.17 1.33 -9.44
CA TRP A 32 12.22 2.02 -10.21
C TRP A 32 12.14 1.62 -11.70
N GLY A 33 12.48 2.54 -12.59
CA GLY A 33 12.50 2.31 -14.04
C GLY A 33 11.18 2.60 -14.78
N TRP A 34 10.15 3.08 -14.07
CA TRP A 34 8.89 3.55 -14.68
C TRP A 34 8.73 5.05 -14.43
N ILE A 35 8.42 5.80 -15.49
CA ILE A 35 8.07 7.23 -15.40
C ILE A 35 6.62 7.38 -15.87
N PRO A 36 5.71 7.96 -15.04
CA PRO A 36 5.95 8.38 -13.65
C PRO A 36 6.20 7.19 -12.71
N LEU A 37 6.80 7.44 -11.53
CA LEU A 37 7.04 6.42 -10.51
C LEU A 37 5.71 5.74 -10.09
N ARG A 38 5.80 4.48 -9.66
CA ARG A 38 4.68 3.73 -9.11
C ARG A 38 5.00 3.22 -7.71
N TYR A 39 4.03 3.35 -6.81
CA TYR A 39 4.10 2.88 -5.43
C TYR A 39 3.18 1.67 -5.29
N TYR A 40 3.65 0.67 -4.56
CA TYR A 40 2.88 -0.53 -4.27
C TYR A 40 3.21 -1.07 -2.89
N ILE A 41 2.30 -1.84 -2.32
CA ILE A 41 2.55 -2.57 -1.08
C ILE A 41 3.14 -3.95 -1.43
N ARG A 42 4.36 -4.21 -0.95
CA ARG A 42 4.99 -5.53 -0.97
C ARG A 42 4.62 -6.26 0.31
N VAL A 43 4.13 -7.49 0.17
CA VAL A 43 3.78 -8.36 1.30
C VAL A 43 4.70 -9.58 1.33
N ARG A 44 5.14 -10.00 2.51
CA ARG A 44 5.93 -11.21 2.74
C ARG A 44 5.18 -12.19 3.65
N PRO A 45 5.36 -13.51 3.45
CA PRO A 45 6.25 -14.14 2.45
C PRO A 45 5.66 -14.17 1.02
N TYR A 46 4.34 -14.18 0.89
CA TYR A 46 3.65 -14.50 -0.36
C TYR A 46 2.82 -13.33 -0.89
N SER A 47 3.46 -12.38 -1.59
CA SER A 47 2.78 -11.15 -2.03
C SER A 47 1.66 -11.42 -3.04
N HIS A 48 1.87 -12.36 -3.96
CA HIS A 48 0.92 -12.66 -5.02
C HIS A 48 -0.36 -13.31 -4.47
N GLU A 49 -0.18 -14.30 -3.60
CA GLU A 49 -1.23 -15.03 -2.91
C GLU A 49 -2.05 -14.09 -2.02
N PHE A 50 -1.38 -13.19 -1.29
CA PHE A 50 -2.06 -12.16 -0.51
C PHE A 50 -2.98 -11.32 -1.38
N TRP A 51 -2.49 -10.79 -2.50
CA TRP A 51 -3.31 -9.94 -3.38
C TRP A 51 -4.45 -10.71 -4.05
N ARG A 52 -4.25 -11.99 -4.35
CA ARG A 52 -5.34 -12.86 -4.83
C ARG A 52 -6.45 -12.97 -3.77
N VAL A 53 -6.09 -13.27 -2.52
CA VAL A 53 -7.05 -13.37 -1.41
C VAL A 53 -7.72 -12.03 -1.12
N PHE A 54 -6.96 -10.93 -1.13
CA PHE A 54 -7.48 -9.58 -0.92
C PHE A 54 -8.59 -9.25 -1.93
N LYS A 55 -8.36 -9.50 -3.23
CA LYS A 55 -9.34 -9.21 -4.28
C LYS A 55 -10.60 -10.07 -4.19
N LEU A 56 -10.47 -11.31 -3.71
CA LEU A 56 -11.62 -12.17 -3.43
C LEU A 56 -12.44 -11.65 -2.24
N LYS A 57 -11.78 -11.16 -1.19
CA LYS A 57 -12.44 -10.61 0.01
C LYS A 57 -13.08 -9.24 -0.25
N PHE A 58 -12.49 -8.45 -1.14
CA PHE A 58 -12.94 -7.11 -1.49
C PHE A 58 -13.21 -7.02 -3.00
N PRO A 59 -14.32 -7.56 -3.52
CA PRO A 59 -14.58 -7.61 -4.96
C PRO A 59 -14.66 -6.21 -5.60
N ASP A 60 -15.08 -5.20 -4.83
CA ASP A 60 -15.16 -3.79 -5.26
C ASP A 60 -13.80 -3.06 -5.28
N TRP A 61 -12.68 -3.74 -5.00
CA TRP A 61 -11.36 -3.12 -4.90
C TRP A 61 -10.99 -2.30 -6.13
N LEU A 62 -11.39 -2.75 -7.33
CA LEU A 62 -11.11 -2.07 -8.59
C LEU A 62 -11.97 -0.81 -8.76
N VAL A 63 -13.22 -0.84 -8.30
CA VAL A 63 -14.11 0.34 -8.29
C VAL A 63 -13.53 1.41 -7.38
N HIS A 64 -13.06 1.01 -6.19
CA HIS A 64 -12.35 1.92 -5.29
C HIS A 64 -11.05 2.42 -5.92
N ALA A 65 -10.27 1.54 -6.56
CA ALA A 65 -9.02 1.92 -7.20
C ALA A 65 -9.19 2.96 -8.30
N LYS A 66 -10.25 2.86 -9.11
CA LYS A 66 -10.56 3.83 -10.19
C LYS A 66 -10.86 5.24 -9.70
N ARG A 67 -11.21 5.42 -8.41
CA ARG A 67 -11.36 6.76 -7.80
C ARG A 67 -10.01 7.43 -7.55
N TYR A 68 -8.93 6.67 -7.67
CA TYR A 68 -7.56 7.13 -7.53
C TYR A 68 -6.81 6.85 -8.82
N GLU A 69 -5.66 7.50 -9.03
CA GLU A 69 -4.82 7.19 -10.17
C GLU A 69 -4.14 5.83 -9.95
N ILE A 70 -4.79 4.75 -10.40
CA ILE A 70 -4.23 3.39 -10.42
C ILE A 70 -3.54 3.12 -11.76
N ASP A 71 -2.41 2.42 -11.75
CA ASP A 71 -1.81 1.86 -12.96
C ASP A 71 -2.69 0.72 -13.51
N HIS A 72 -3.34 0.98 -14.64
CA HIS A 72 -4.31 0.07 -15.26
C HIS A 72 -3.67 -1.23 -15.78
N PHE A 73 -2.34 -1.27 -15.94
CA PHE A 73 -1.61 -2.47 -16.34
C PHE A 73 -1.29 -3.41 -15.17
N SER A 74 -1.62 -3.02 -13.93
CA SER A 74 -1.23 -3.75 -12.74
C SER A 74 -2.33 -4.67 -12.19
N PHE A 75 -2.59 -5.75 -12.91
CA PHE A 75 -3.62 -6.72 -12.52
C PHE A 75 -3.25 -7.57 -11.31
N TYR A 76 -1.96 -7.80 -11.03
CA TYR A 76 -1.52 -8.71 -9.97
C TYR A 76 -1.35 -8.01 -8.62
N THR A 77 -0.71 -6.84 -8.61
CA THR A 77 -0.43 -6.07 -7.40
C THR A 77 -0.88 -4.64 -7.63
N PRO A 78 -1.83 -4.08 -6.87
CA PRO A 78 -2.27 -2.71 -7.08
C PRO A 78 -1.11 -1.70 -6.97
N ARG A 79 -1.01 -0.80 -7.95
CA ARG A 79 0.06 0.19 -8.11
C ARG A 79 -0.54 1.57 -8.31
N PHE A 80 -0.01 2.58 -7.62
CA PHE A 80 -0.54 3.95 -7.66
C PHE A 80 0.58 4.95 -7.93
N PHE A 81 0.19 6.17 -8.33
CA PHE A 81 1.13 7.23 -8.70
C PHE A 81 1.63 8.02 -7.49
N SER A 82 0.99 7.85 -6.33
CA SER A 82 1.42 8.41 -5.05
C SER A 82 1.16 7.47 -3.88
N VAL A 83 1.89 7.67 -2.78
CA VAL A 83 1.67 6.98 -1.50
C VAL A 83 0.28 7.32 -0.93
N VAL A 84 -0.16 8.57 -1.10
CA VAL A 84 -1.47 9.02 -0.59
C VAL A 84 -2.62 8.29 -1.26
N GLU A 85 -2.56 8.10 -2.57
CA GLU A 85 -3.57 7.35 -3.31
C GLU A 85 -3.57 5.88 -2.93
N LEU A 86 -2.38 5.25 -2.83
CA LEU A 86 -2.23 3.87 -2.38
C LEU A 86 -2.84 3.65 -0.99
N VAL A 87 -2.53 4.53 -0.03
CA VAL A 87 -3.04 4.43 1.35
C VAL A 87 -4.53 4.75 1.43
N SER A 88 -5.00 5.76 0.69
CA SER A 88 -6.42 6.11 0.63
C SER A 88 -7.23 4.96 0.03
N TRP A 89 -6.77 4.40 -1.09
CA TRP A 89 -7.38 3.23 -1.72
C TRP A 89 -7.45 2.04 -0.76
N LEU A 90 -6.36 1.72 -0.06
CA LEU A 90 -6.35 0.60 0.89
C LEU A 90 -7.39 0.82 1.99
N SER A 91 -7.38 2.01 2.61
CA SER A 91 -8.29 2.39 3.69
C SER A 91 -9.76 2.29 3.27
N ASP A 92 -10.10 2.82 2.10
CA ASP A 92 -11.46 2.80 1.57
C ASP A 92 -11.90 1.38 1.18
N THR A 93 -11.02 0.63 0.52
CA THR A 93 -11.31 -0.75 0.07
C THR A 93 -11.59 -1.68 1.23
N ILE A 94 -10.82 -1.56 2.32
CA ILE A 94 -11.05 -2.38 3.52
C ILE A 94 -12.10 -1.78 4.47
N ARG A 95 -12.74 -0.68 4.07
CA ARG A 95 -13.80 0.04 4.79
C ARG A 95 -13.39 0.46 6.21
N ARG A 96 -12.14 0.94 6.37
CA ARG A 96 -11.59 1.42 7.64
C ARG A 96 -10.99 2.82 7.50
N PRO A 97 -11.79 3.88 7.28
CA PRO A 97 -11.29 5.25 7.04
C PRO A 97 -10.33 5.77 8.13
N GLY A 98 -10.51 5.33 9.38
CA GLY A 98 -9.68 5.75 10.52
C GLY A 98 -8.20 5.37 10.43
N ILE A 99 -7.81 4.42 9.56
CA ILE A 99 -6.40 3.99 9.45
C ILE A 99 -5.58 4.87 8.51
N LYS A 100 -6.24 5.64 7.61
CA LYS A 100 -5.55 6.38 6.55
C LYS A 100 -4.46 7.29 7.10
N ASN A 101 -4.80 8.17 8.04
CA ASN A 101 -3.86 9.15 8.58
C ASN A 101 -2.74 8.48 9.38
N LEU A 102 -3.04 7.37 10.07
CA LEU A 102 -2.04 6.59 10.81
C LEU A 102 -1.05 5.89 9.87
N LEU A 103 -1.53 5.33 8.75
CA LEU A 103 -0.69 4.76 7.71
C LEU A 103 0.18 5.84 7.07
N LEU A 104 -0.38 7.02 6.74
CA LEU A 104 0.41 8.13 6.19
C LEU A 104 1.49 8.62 7.16
N LEU A 105 1.17 8.72 8.45
CA LEU A 105 2.15 9.07 9.49
C LEU A 105 3.24 8.00 9.64
N GLU A 106 2.91 6.73 9.44
CA GLU A 106 3.93 5.69 9.37
C GLU A 106 4.80 5.85 8.11
N CYS A 107 4.20 6.24 6.98
CA CYS A 107 4.92 6.46 5.72
C CYS A 107 6.01 7.52 5.83
N THR A 108 5.76 8.62 6.53
CA THR A 108 6.74 9.71 6.69
C THR A 108 8.00 9.28 7.44
N LYS A 109 7.97 8.16 8.17
CA LYS A 109 9.14 7.61 8.89
C LYS A 109 10.11 6.86 7.97
N TYR A 110 9.61 6.37 6.84
CA TYR A 110 10.34 5.40 6.00
C TYR A 110 10.46 5.82 4.54
N LEU A 111 9.66 6.79 4.09
CA LEU A 111 9.70 7.35 2.75
C LEU A 111 10.12 8.83 2.80
N PRO A 112 10.84 9.33 1.78
CA PRO A 112 11.10 10.75 1.62
C PRO A 112 9.80 11.56 1.65
N TYR A 113 9.83 12.73 2.28
CA TYR A 113 8.65 13.60 2.42
C TYR A 113 7.98 13.92 1.06
N GLN A 114 8.79 14.13 0.02
CA GLN A 114 8.33 14.37 -1.34
C GLN A 114 7.53 13.22 -1.95
N ASP A 115 7.72 11.98 -1.49
CA ASP A 115 6.95 10.82 -1.96
C ASP A 115 5.58 10.71 -1.27
N VAL A 116 5.42 11.36 -0.12
CA VAL A 116 4.18 11.39 0.66
C VAL A 116 3.32 12.61 0.32
N GLU A 117 3.90 13.72 -0.10
CA GLU A 117 3.19 15.01 -0.24
C GLU A 117 2.64 15.32 -1.66
N LYS A 118 2.80 14.44 -2.66
CA LYS A 118 2.51 14.74 -4.10
C LYS A 118 1.09 15.22 -4.49
N ARG A 119 0.22 15.62 -3.56
CA ARG A 119 -1.09 16.22 -3.87
C ARG A 119 -1.51 17.44 -3.03
N TRP A 120 -0.59 18.14 -2.36
CA TRP A 120 -0.95 19.40 -1.67
C TRP A 120 -0.88 20.67 -2.54
N TRP A 121 -0.43 20.57 -3.80
CA TRP A 121 -0.18 21.74 -4.66
C TRP A 121 -0.70 21.62 -6.11
N VAL A 122 -1.90 21.08 -6.31
CA VAL A 122 -2.63 21.32 -7.57
C VAL A 122 -4.09 21.62 -7.21
N LYS A 123 -4.41 22.92 -7.15
CA LYS A 123 -5.77 23.44 -7.30
C LYS A 123 -6.05 23.61 -8.78
#